data_AF-A0AAD8WIF9-F1
#
_entry.id   AF-A0AAD8WIF9-F1
#
_cell.length_a   1.000
_cell.length_b   1.000
_cell.length_c   1.000
_cell.angle_alpha   90.00
_cell.angle_beta   90.00
_cell.angle_gamma   90.00
#
_symmetry.space_group_name_H-M   'P 1'
#
loop_
_entity.id
_entity.type
_entity.pdbx_description
1 polymer ?
#
loop_
_entity_poly.entity_id
_entity_poly.type
_entity_poly.pdbx_seq_one_letter_code
_entity_poly.pdbx_strand_id
1 'polypeptide(L)'
;MRSIAGLQDLERPFTLQEAKDAVWAMRMDSSPGPDGFGPAFFRTFWDLVSPDLMAFLQDFYDGVAPLDGLNRAFISLIPKKDEVLTADGFRPISLQNCVMKIVTRILTTRLQHFIERLISFEQSGFVKGRNIVDNFLYAADVVQSCRVRSSPAVVLKLDFKKAFDSVNWEALDAILDARGLGPLFRSWISSILNTGRTAVLLNGVPGRWITCKNGLRQGDPLSPYLYLAVADLLPSLIAMEGGVRRLREILDLFSHATGLHINFHKSMFVPVGGVSAELASELAGILSCPVSSFPQTYLGLPLSDCKLPAAALEFLSVKISKRIPALIMDIIELSLEFVGGVVKHNLVKDIHFTLSHLLVVENLLFQLLHPVFQAPFSRRTLDIFDLQLSIHELQLFGVHLHSFMYGLTTLQEAVLRVPDEDMMDLDPKQIRKQLETKHDENDITDLQSGDYIAKFFTTKGRFQVENE
;
A
#
# COMPACT_ATOMS: atom_id res chain seq x y z
N MET A 1 8.09 16.07 28.37
CA MET A 1 7.25 14.95 27.90
C MET A 1 6.88 14.07 29.10
N ARG A 2 5.69 13.45 29.12
CA ARG A 2 5.28 12.55 30.21
C ARG A 2 6.08 11.23 30.08
N SER A 3 6.63 10.71 31.18
CA SER A 3 7.26 9.38 31.19
C SER A 3 6.20 8.32 30.87
N ILE A 4 6.44 7.51 29.84
CA ILE A 4 5.52 6.45 29.42
C ILE A 4 5.89 5.17 30.18
N ALA A 5 5.00 4.75 31.07
CA ALA A 5 5.20 3.52 31.83
C ALA A 5 5.22 2.28 30.91
N GLY A 6 6.15 1.35 31.19
CA GLY A 6 6.26 0.06 30.51
C GLY A 6 7.20 0.04 29.30
N LEU A 7 7.87 1.15 28.95
CA LEU A 7 8.80 1.16 27.82
C LEU A 7 9.99 0.20 27.99
N GLN A 8 10.33 -0.19 29.22
CA GLN A 8 11.32 -1.23 29.49
C GLN A 8 10.97 -2.58 28.85
N ASP A 9 9.69 -2.82 28.53
CA ASP A 9 9.26 -4.06 27.87
C ASP A 9 9.74 -4.16 26.42
N LEU A 10 10.10 -3.03 25.79
CA LEU A 10 10.72 -3.01 24.46
C LEU A 10 12.09 -3.72 24.46
N GLU A 11 12.76 -3.75 25.60
CA GLU A 11 14.16 -4.19 25.76
C GLU A 11 14.30 -5.62 26.32
N ARG A 12 13.19 -6.36 26.43
CA ARG A 12 13.22 -7.78 26.86
C ARG A 12 14.02 -8.63 25.87
N PRO A 13 14.66 -9.73 26.31
CA PRO A 13 15.28 -10.69 25.39
C PRO A 13 14.32 -11.14 24.29
N PHE A 14 14.83 -11.37 23.08
CA PHE A 14 14.00 -11.87 21.97
C PHE A 14 13.60 -13.32 22.24
N THR A 15 12.35 -13.65 21.92
CA THR A 15 11.83 -15.01 22.10
C THR A 15 11.69 -15.74 20.78
N LEU A 16 11.75 -17.07 20.83
CA LEU A 16 11.46 -17.93 19.67
C LEU A 16 10.07 -17.64 19.08
N GLN A 17 9.09 -17.36 19.94
CA GLN A 17 7.73 -17.04 19.51
C GLN A 17 7.69 -15.72 18.73
N GLU A 18 8.37 -14.67 19.20
CA GLU A 18 8.45 -13.39 18.45
C GLU A 18 9.14 -13.56 17.09
N ALA A 19 10.22 -14.35 17.04
CA ALA A 19 10.91 -14.66 15.79
C ALA A 19 9.99 -15.42 14.82
N LYS A 20 9.25 -16.41 15.33
CA LYS A 20 8.27 -17.18 14.55
C LYS A 20 7.15 -16.28 14.03
N ASP A 21 6.55 -15.47 14.89
CA ASP A 21 5.47 -14.56 14.51
C ASP A 21 5.93 -13.53 13.48
N ALA A 22 7.16 -13.03 13.61
CA ALA A 22 7.75 -12.13 12.62
C ALA A 22 7.86 -12.80 11.22
N VAL A 23 8.29 -14.06 11.15
CA VAL A 23 8.36 -14.83 9.89
C VAL A 23 6.97 -15.12 9.33
N TRP A 24 6.01 -15.53 10.18
CA TRP A 24 4.64 -15.86 9.76
C TRP A 24 3.79 -14.64 9.40
N ALA A 25 4.21 -13.44 9.82
CA ALA A 25 3.58 -12.19 9.39
C ALA A 25 4.09 -11.68 8.02
N MET A 26 5.15 -12.25 7.45
CA MET A 26 5.68 -11.86 6.13
C MET A 26 5.08 -12.71 5.01
N ARG A 27 4.72 -12.11 3.86
CA ARG A 27 4.22 -12.90 2.73
C ARG A 27 5.32 -13.80 2.15
N MET A 28 4.97 -15.04 1.81
CA MET A 28 5.94 -16.04 1.32
C MET A 28 6.54 -15.68 -0.04
N ASP A 29 5.77 -14.97 -0.87
CA ASP A 29 6.16 -14.49 -2.20
C ASP A 29 6.95 -13.17 -2.18
N SER A 30 7.31 -12.67 -0.98
CA SER A 30 8.13 -11.46 -0.88
C SER A 30 9.53 -11.71 -1.45
N SER A 31 10.00 -10.78 -2.29
CA SER A 31 11.36 -10.84 -2.84
C SER A 31 12.44 -10.87 -1.73
N PRO A 32 13.48 -11.70 -1.88
CA PRO A 32 14.58 -11.78 -0.92
C PRO A 32 15.52 -10.58 -1.01
N GLY A 33 16.42 -10.49 -0.04
CA GLY A 33 17.56 -9.57 -0.07
C GLY A 33 18.75 -10.13 -0.85
N PRO A 34 19.94 -9.50 -0.71
CA PRO A 34 21.18 -9.93 -1.35
C PRO A 34 21.62 -11.38 -1.10
N ASP A 35 21.22 -11.99 0.00
CA ASP A 35 21.53 -13.39 0.33
C ASP A 35 20.65 -14.42 -0.41
N GLY A 36 19.57 -13.98 -1.06
CA GLY A 36 18.62 -14.85 -1.76
C GLY A 36 17.63 -15.59 -0.86
N PHE A 37 17.72 -15.45 0.47
CA PHE A 37 16.84 -16.16 1.41
C PHE A 37 15.63 -15.32 1.79
N GLY A 38 14.47 -15.65 1.22
CA GLY A 38 13.19 -14.99 1.49
C GLY A 38 12.36 -15.65 2.59
N PRO A 39 11.18 -15.10 2.93
CA PRO A 39 10.31 -15.66 3.97
C PRO A 39 9.88 -17.11 3.73
N ALA A 40 9.73 -17.52 2.46
CA ALA A 40 9.42 -18.91 2.10
C ALA A 40 10.49 -19.88 2.61
N PHE A 41 11.78 -19.54 2.48
CA PHE A 41 12.87 -20.38 2.97
C PHE A 41 12.78 -20.57 4.49
N PHE A 42 12.63 -19.48 5.25
CA PHE A 42 12.55 -19.53 6.71
C PHE A 42 11.33 -20.31 7.22
N ARG A 43 10.20 -20.24 6.51
CA ARG A 43 9.00 -21.02 6.88
C ARG A 43 9.18 -22.50 6.58
N THR A 44 9.70 -22.84 5.40
CA THR A 44 9.87 -24.24 4.99
C THR A 44 10.90 -24.96 5.85
N PHE A 45 12.00 -24.30 6.20
CA PHE A 45 13.11 -24.90 6.94
C PHE A 45 13.18 -24.42 8.39
N TRP A 46 12.05 -23.97 8.97
CA TRP A 46 12.01 -23.33 10.30
C TRP A 46 12.70 -24.15 11.40
N ASP A 47 12.39 -25.44 11.49
CA ASP A 47 12.95 -26.30 12.54
C ASP A 47 14.47 -26.46 12.42
N LEU A 48 15.00 -26.33 11.20
CA LEU A 48 16.44 -26.36 10.93
C LEU A 48 17.13 -25.02 11.22
N VAL A 49 16.54 -23.91 10.78
CA VAL A 49 17.21 -22.58 10.81
C VAL A 49 16.91 -21.77 12.07
N SER A 50 15.86 -22.10 12.83
CA SER A 50 15.47 -21.34 14.01
C SER A 50 16.51 -21.33 15.14
N PRO A 51 17.30 -22.39 15.41
CA PRO A 51 18.37 -22.33 16.41
C PRO A 51 19.44 -21.28 16.05
N ASP A 52 19.91 -21.27 14.80
CA ASP A 52 20.91 -20.31 14.31
C ASP A 52 20.35 -18.88 14.29
N LEU A 53 19.08 -18.72 13.90
CA LEU A 53 18.39 -17.43 13.96
C LEU A 53 18.30 -16.91 15.40
N MET A 54 17.99 -17.77 16.37
CA MET A 54 17.93 -17.37 17.78
C MET A 54 19.31 -17.04 18.35
N ALA A 55 20.36 -17.76 17.96
CA ALA A 55 21.73 -17.41 18.31
C ALA A 55 22.10 -16.01 17.75
N PHE A 56 21.78 -15.74 16.48
CA PHE A 56 21.97 -14.42 15.90
C PHE A 56 21.16 -13.33 16.62
N LEU A 57 19.90 -13.59 17.00
CA LEU A 57 19.07 -12.63 17.73
C LEU A 57 19.66 -12.32 19.12
N GLN A 58 20.25 -13.31 19.78
CA GLN A 58 20.97 -13.12 21.03
C GLN A 58 22.24 -12.27 20.83
N ASP A 59 23.06 -12.58 19.82
CA ASP A 59 24.23 -11.76 19.50
C ASP A 59 23.84 -10.31 19.14
N PHE A 60 22.68 -10.11 18.49
CA PHE A 60 22.15 -8.80 18.18
C PHE A 60 21.69 -8.06 19.44
N TYR A 61 21.02 -8.78 20.35
CA TYR A 61 20.62 -8.27 21.66
C TYR A 61 21.84 -7.75 22.44
N ASP A 62 22.91 -8.54 22.47
CA ASP A 62 24.17 -8.24 23.18
C ASP A 62 25.07 -7.22 22.47
N GLY A 63 24.71 -6.82 21.24
CA GLY A 63 25.46 -5.82 20.45
C GLY A 63 26.74 -6.35 19.80
N VAL A 64 26.88 -7.67 19.68
CA VAL A 64 28.07 -8.35 19.12
C VAL A 64 27.81 -9.04 17.77
N ALA A 65 26.57 -9.01 17.28
CA ALA A 65 26.20 -9.64 16.01
C ALA A 65 27.04 -9.14 14.82
N PRO A 66 27.45 -10.05 13.91
CA PRO A 66 28.18 -9.69 12.70
C PRO A 66 27.24 -9.07 11.66
N LEU A 67 26.95 -7.77 11.79
CA LEU A 67 26.02 -7.07 10.91
C LEU A 67 26.59 -6.75 9.52
N ASP A 68 27.91 -6.80 9.32
CA ASP A 68 28.47 -6.70 7.97
C ASP A 68 28.05 -7.91 7.14
N GLY A 69 27.63 -7.67 5.90
CA GLY A 69 27.02 -8.70 5.05
C GLY A 69 25.53 -8.89 5.31
N LEU A 70 25.12 -9.13 6.57
CA LEU A 70 23.72 -9.38 6.92
C LEU A 70 22.84 -8.14 6.76
N ASN A 71 23.37 -6.95 7.10
CA ASN A 71 22.63 -5.71 7.01
C ASN A 71 22.76 -5.02 5.62
N ARG A 72 22.76 -5.83 4.56
CA ARG A 72 22.78 -5.36 3.17
C ARG A 72 21.38 -5.39 2.57
N ALA A 73 21.11 -4.45 1.66
CA ALA A 73 19.88 -4.41 0.90
C ALA A 73 20.11 -4.02 -0.56
N PHE A 74 19.29 -4.53 -1.47
CA PHE A 74 19.18 -4.00 -2.82
C PHE A 74 18.11 -2.92 -2.88
N ILE A 75 18.35 -1.85 -3.64
CA ILE A 75 17.34 -0.85 -3.97
C ILE A 75 16.77 -1.21 -5.33
N SER A 76 15.53 -1.71 -5.34
CA SER A 76 14.73 -1.90 -6.55
C SER A 76 13.94 -0.63 -6.86
N LEU A 77 13.86 -0.25 -8.13
CA LEU A 77 13.19 0.97 -8.57
C LEU A 77 11.82 0.64 -9.16
N ILE A 78 10.75 1.03 -8.45
CA ILE A 78 9.37 0.87 -8.91
C ILE A 78 8.90 2.15 -9.59
N PRO A 79 8.47 2.14 -10.86
CA PRO A 79 7.97 3.34 -11.53
C PRO A 79 6.69 3.85 -10.84
N LYS A 80 6.58 5.17 -10.64
CA LYS A 80 5.39 5.82 -10.03
C LYS A 80 4.24 6.00 -11.02
N LYS A 81 4.53 6.00 -12.31
CA LYS A 81 3.61 6.18 -13.43
C LYS A 81 4.15 5.41 -14.64
N ASP A 82 3.36 5.27 -15.69
CA ASP A 82 3.84 4.70 -16.95
C ASP A 82 4.89 5.61 -17.60
N GLU A 83 5.79 5.02 -18.39
CA GLU A 83 6.81 5.72 -19.19
C GLU A 83 7.69 6.71 -18.38
N VAL A 84 8.33 6.22 -17.31
CA VAL A 84 9.23 7.04 -16.49
C VAL A 84 10.60 7.24 -17.17
N LEU A 85 10.96 8.49 -17.42
CA LEU A 85 12.27 8.88 -18.00
C LEU A 85 13.24 9.52 -16.98
N THR A 86 12.79 9.84 -15.77
CA THR A 86 13.60 10.53 -14.76
C THR A 86 13.68 9.75 -13.46
N ALA A 87 14.81 9.85 -12.76
CA ALA A 87 15.03 9.14 -11.49
C ALA A 87 13.97 9.47 -10.42
N ASP A 88 13.49 10.72 -10.36
CA ASP A 88 12.45 11.14 -9.41
C ASP A 88 11.08 10.50 -9.69
N GLY A 89 10.87 9.97 -10.90
CA GLY A 89 9.68 9.21 -11.25
C GLY A 89 9.69 7.77 -10.73
N PHE A 90 10.77 7.31 -10.11
CA PHE A 90 10.84 6.01 -9.45
C PHE A 90 10.67 6.13 -7.92
N ARG A 91 10.16 5.06 -7.32
CA ARG A 91 10.15 4.83 -5.87
C ARG A 91 11.22 3.77 -5.56
N PRO A 92 12.25 4.12 -4.77
CA PRO A 92 13.21 3.14 -4.33
C PRO A 92 12.58 2.25 -3.24
N ILE A 93 12.65 0.93 -3.41
CA ILE A 93 12.26 -0.05 -2.40
C ILE A 93 13.50 -0.85 -2.00
N SER A 94 13.76 -0.93 -0.70
CA SER A 94 14.85 -1.68 -0.10
C SER A 94 14.44 -3.14 0.10
N LEU A 95 15.12 -4.03 -0.61
CA LEU A 95 15.07 -5.48 -0.46
C LEU A 95 16.20 -5.91 0.47
N GLN A 96 15.89 -5.98 1.77
CA GLN A 96 16.85 -6.38 2.80
C GLN A 96 16.84 -7.87 3.06
N ASN A 97 17.98 -8.40 3.53
CA ASN A 97 18.08 -9.80 3.96
C ASN A 97 17.00 -10.11 5.01
N CYS A 98 16.41 -11.31 4.90
CA CYS A 98 15.23 -11.67 5.68
C CYS A 98 15.52 -11.69 7.19
N VAL A 99 16.74 -12.11 7.60
CA VAL A 99 17.19 -12.07 9.00
C VAL A 99 17.05 -10.68 9.61
N MET A 100 17.51 -9.63 8.93
CA MET A 100 17.36 -8.25 9.43
C MET A 100 15.90 -7.79 9.40
N LYS A 101 15.11 -8.25 8.43
CA LYS A 101 13.66 -7.97 8.37
C LYS A 101 12.91 -8.62 9.53
N ILE A 102 13.37 -9.77 10.02
CA ILE A 102 12.84 -10.42 11.23
C ILE A 102 13.13 -9.54 12.45
N VAL A 103 14.38 -9.10 12.63
CA VAL A 103 14.76 -8.19 13.73
C VAL A 103 13.88 -6.94 13.73
N THR A 104 13.85 -6.20 12.61
CA THR A 104 13.09 -4.94 12.55
C THR A 104 11.60 -5.16 12.71
N ARG A 105 11.06 -6.31 12.29
CA ARG A 105 9.66 -6.68 12.52
C ARG A 105 9.36 -6.98 13.99
N ILE A 106 10.23 -7.69 14.71
CA ILE A 106 10.08 -7.90 16.16
C ILE A 106 10.04 -6.55 16.88
N LEU A 107 11.00 -5.67 16.58
CA LEU A 107 11.05 -4.32 17.17
C LEU A 107 9.79 -3.50 16.83
N THR A 108 9.30 -3.62 15.59
CA THR A 108 8.06 -2.96 15.15
C THR A 108 6.85 -3.47 15.96
N THR A 109 6.70 -4.79 16.09
CA THR A 109 5.60 -5.41 16.85
C THR A 109 5.63 -4.96 18.31
N ARG A 110 6.81 -4.90 18.93
CA ARG A 110 6.95 -4.35 20.29
C ARG A 110 6.52 -2.89 20.35
N LEU A 111 7.06 -2.04 19.47
CA LEU A 111 6.79 -0.61 19.43
C LEU A 111 5.31 -0.28 19.17
N GLN A 112 4.60 -1.11 18.39
CA GLN A 112 3.16 -0.96 18.11
C GLN A 112 2.30 -0.88 19.37
N HIS A 113 2.68 -1.55 20.46
CA HIS A 113 1.93 -1.50 21.73
C HIS A 113 2.05 -0.16 22.46
N PHE A 114 3.04 0.65 22.08
CA PHE A 114 3.35 1.92 22.72
C PHE A 114 3.12 3.11 21.78
N ILE A 115 2.97 2.87 20.48
CA ILE A 115 2.96 3.94 19.47
C ILE A 115 1.90 5.00 19.74
N GLU A 116 0.68 4.60 20.13
CA GLU A 116 -0.41 5.55 20.42
C GLU A 116 -0.13 6.49 21.60
N ARG A 117 0.77 6.09 22.51
CA ARG A 117 1.24 6.93 23.63
C ARG A 117 2.46 7.76 23.27
N LEU A 118 3.17 7.40 22.20
CA LEU A 118 4.41 8.04 21.74
C LEU A 118 4.15 9.18 20.73
N ILE A 119 3.03 9.13 20.02
CA ILE A 119 2.67 10.11 18.98
C ILE A 119 1.31 10.75 19.25
N SER A 120 1.11 11.93 18.70
CA SER A 120 -0.15 12.68 18.73
C SER A 120 -1.33 11.88 18.15
N PHE A 121 -2.54 12.21 18.59
CA PHE A 121 -3.77 11.56 18.13
C PHE A 121 -4.06 11.88 16.65
N GLU A 122 -3.69 13.08 16.23
CA GLU A 122 -3.87 13.64 14.89
C GLU A 122 -3.04 12.89 13.82
N GLN A 123 -1.97 12.19 14.24
CA GLN A 123 -1.12 11.41 13.35
C GLN A 123 -1.76 10.07 12.95
N SER A 124 -2.59 10.04 11.91
CA SER A 124 -3.32 8.81 11.54
C SER A 124 -2.51 7.80 10.71
N GLY A 125 -1.47 8.24 10.00
CA GLY A 125 -0.74 7.40 9.06
C GLY A 125 0.09 6.31 9.73
N PHE A 126 0.05 5.08 9.18
CA PHE A 126 0.83 3.90 9.63
C PHE A 126 0.55 3.40 11.06
N VAL A 127 -0.45 3.92 11.75
CA VAL A 127 -0.85 3.48 13.09
C VAL A 127 -1.97 2.45 12.98
N LYS A 128 -1.79 1.29 13.59
CA LYS A 128 -2.83 0.25 13.64
C LYS A 128 -4.07 0.79 14.36
N GLY A 129 -5.25 0.55 13.79
CA GLY A 129 -6.53 0.98 14.38
C GLY A 129 -6.97 2.40 13.98
N ARG A 130 -6.11 3.23 13.38
CA ARG A 130 -6.50 4.54 12.85
C ARG A 130 -6.91 4.42 11.38
N ASN A 131 -8.07 4.97 11.02
CA ASN A 131 -8.58 4.92 9.65
C ASN A 131 -8.26 6.22 8.88
N ILE A 132 -7.91 6.06 7.60
CA ILE A 132 -7.70 7.19 6.67
C ILE A 132 -8.99 8.02 6.47
N VAL A 133 -10.15 7.36 6.55
CA VAL A 133 -11.47 7.99 6.41
C VAL A 133 -11.74 8.97 7.54
N ASP A 134 -11.43 8.60 8.79
CA ASP A 134 -11.66 9.46 9.95
C ASP A 134 -10.84 10.75 9.86
N ASN A 135 -9.59 10.65 9.39
CA ASN A 135 -8.73 11.82 9.18
C ASN A 135 -9.26 12.74 8.06
N PHE A 136 -9.75 12.15 6.97
CA PHE A 136 -10.40 12.93 5.91
C PHE A 136 -11.65 13.65 6.42
N LEU A 137 -12.53 12.94 7.15
CA LEU A 137 -13.76 13.51 7.72
C LEU A 137 -13.44 14.65 8.70
N TYR A 138 -12.45 14.45 9.57
CA TYR A 138 -11.98 15.49 10.49
C TYR A 138 -11.51 16.74 9.74
N ALA A 139 -10.67 16.58 8.71
CA ALA A 139 -10.21 17.70 7.89
C ALA A 139 -11.38 18.41 7.17
N ALA A 140 -12.32 17.65 6.62
CA ALA A 140 -13.51 18.18 5.95
C ALA A 140 -14.39 18.99 6.91
N ASP A 141 -14.65 18.46 8.10
CA ASP A 141 -15.45 19.13 9.13
C ASP A 141 -14.79 20.44 9.59
N VAL A 142 -13.46 20.46 9.78
CA VAL A 142 -12.72 21.68 10.15
C VAL A 142 -12.84 22.73 9.05
N VAL A 143 -12.58 22.37 7.79
CA VAL A 143 -12.63 23.28 6.65
C VAL A 143 -14.05 23.84 6.45
N GLN A 144 -15.06 22.97 6.44
CA GLN A 144 -16.46 23.36 6.31
C GLN A 144 -16.89 24.28 7.46
N SER A 145 -16.47 23.98 8.68
CA SER A 145 -16.81 24.79 9.85
C SER A 145 -16.16 26.18 9.81
N CYS A 146 -14.95 26.31 9.26
CA CYS A 146 -14.32 27.62 9.03
C CYS A 146 -15.13 28.42 7.99
N ARG A 147 -15.57 27.78 6.91
CA ARG A 147 -16.36 28.42 5.86
C ARG A 147 -17.74 28.89 6.35
N VAL A 148 -18.49 28.02 7.02
CA VAL A 148 -19.85 28.32 7.53
C VAL A 148 -19.82 29.45 8.56
N ARG A 149 -18.81 29.45 9.43
CA ARG A 149 -18.65 30.49 10.46
C ARG A 149 -17.99 31.77 9.95
N SER A 150 -17.58 31.81 8.67
CA SER A 150 -16.73 32.89 8.12
C SER A 150 -15.53 33.20 9.03
N SER A 151 -14.93 32.14 9.58
CA SER A 151 -13.76 32.24 10.44
C SER A 151 -12.52 32.25 9.55
N PRO A 152 -11.76 33.36 9.49
CA PRO A 152 -10.57 33.43 8.64
C PRO A 152 -9.56 32.38 9.05
N ALA A 153 -9.21 31.48 8.14
CA ALA A 153 -8.26 30.41 8.37
C ALA A 153 -7.48 30.06 7.10
N VAL A 154 -6.39 29.31 7.27
CA VAL A 154 -5.55 28.84 6.17
C VAL A 154 -5.31 27.35 6.37
N VAL A 155 -5.50 26.58 5.30
CA VAL A 155 -5.05 25.19 5.22
C VAL A 155 -3.69 25.16 4.55
N LEU A 156 -2.70 24.66 5.29
CA LEU A 156 -1.34 24.43 4.79
C LEU A 156 -1.14 22.95 4.52
N LYS A 157 -0.94 22.60 3.26
CA LYS A 157 -0.59 21.23 2.86
C LYS A 157 0.91 21.19 2.65
N LEU A 158 1.64 20.62 3.60
CA LEU A 158 3.09 20.51 3.55
C LEU A 158 3.52 19.18 2.94
N ASP A 159 4.48 19.21 2.02
CA ASP A 159 5.08 18.01 1.41
C ASP A 159 6.54 17.89 1.86
N PHE A 160 6.98 16.71 2.31
CA PHE A 160 8.38 16.48 2.67
C PHE A 160 9.19 15.98 1.47
N LYS A 161 10.33 16.62 1.19
CA LYS A 161 11.24 16.19 0.14
C LYS A 161 11.97 14.91 0.56
N LYS A 162 11.69 13.80 -0.13
CA LYS A 162 12.35 12.49 0.08
C LYS A 162 12.30 12.07 1.56
N ALA A 163 11.11 12.12 2.14
CA ALA A 163 10.87 12.03 3.59
C ALA A 163 11.58 10.86 4.31
N PHE A 164 11.63 9.67 3.71
CA PHE A 164 12.36 8.55 4.31
C PHE A 164 13.87 8.70 4.16
N ASP A 165 14.35 9.20 3.03
CA ASP A 165 15.77 9.19 2.66
C ASP A 165 16.58 10.30 3.37
N SER A 166 15.92 11.23 4.09
CA SER A 166 16.56 12.43 4.63
C SER A 166 16.65 12.51 6.15
N VAL A 167 16.00 11.61 6.89
CA VAL A 167 15.99 11.60 8.36
C VAL A 167 17.41 11.58 8.93
N ASN A 168 17.75 12.57 9.75
CA ASN A 168 19.02 12.64 10.48
C ASN A 168 19.00 11.65 11.66
N TRP A 169 20.04 10.81 11.76
CA TRP A 169 20.11 9.75 12.76
C TRP A 169 20.43 10.25 14.17
N GLU A 170 21.23 11.31 14.32
CA GLU A 170 21.52 11.92 15.62
C GLU A 170 20.26 12.57 16.20
N ALA A 171 19.51 13.28 15.36
CA ALA A 171 18.22 13.85 15.74
C ALA A 171 17.20 12.76 16.08
N LEU A 172 17.15 11.67 15.30
CA LEU A 172 16.31 10.51 15.62
C LEU A 172 16.65 9.94 17.00
N ASP A 173 17.93 9.71 17.31
CA ASP A 173 18.34 9.18 18.62
C ASP A 173 17.93 10.11 19.78
N ALA A 174 18.19 11.42 19.64
CA ALA A 174 17.79 12.42 20.64
C ALA A 174 16.26 12.46 20.84
N ILE A 175 15.49 12.30 19.76
CA ILE A 175 14.03 12.26 19.78
C ILE A 175 13.51 10.99 20.47
N LEU A 176 14.15 9.84 20.25
CA LEU A 176 13.80 8.58 20.92
C LEU A 176 14.13 8.65 22.42
N ASP A 177 15.27 9.24 22.78
CA ASP A 177 15.67 9.46 24.17
C ASP A 177 14.71 10.39 24.90
N ALA A 178 14.33 11.51 24.27
CA ALA A 178 13.35 12.46 24.82
C ALA A 178 11.95 11.83 25.03
N ARG A 179 11.60 10.82 24.22
CA ARG A 179 10.37 10.01 24.39
C ARG A 179 10.50 8.90 25.42
N GLY A 180 11.68 8.72 26.03
CA GLY A 180 11.94 7.76 27.09
C GLY A 180 12.24 6.34 26.61
N LEU A 181 12.59 6.15 25.33
CA LEU A 181 13.06 4.84 24.88
C LEU A 181 14.45 4.58 25.47
N GLY A 182 14.62 3.40 26.04
CA GLY A 182 15.82 3.04 26.77
C GLY A 182 17.07 2.95 25.89
N PRO A 183 18.26 2.99 26.50
CA PRO A 183 19.53 3.05 25.79
C PRO A 183 19.81 1.77 24.98
N LEU A 184 19.31 0.61 25.41
CA LEU A 184 19.52 -0.65 24.70
C LEU A 184 18.70 -0.66 23.39
N PHE A 185 17.42 -0.26 23.44
CA PHE A 185 16.61 -0.13 22.24
C PHE A 185 17.23 0.87 21.25
N ARG A 186 17.68 2.03 21.75
CA ARG A 186 18.36 3.05 20.92
C ARG A 186 19.66 2.52 20.31
N SER A 187 20.43 1.72 21.04
CA SER A 187 21.63 1.08 20.47
C SER A 187 21.30 0.10 19.34
N TRP A 188 20.19 -0.63 19.41
CA TRP A 188 19.75 -1.50 18.31
C TRP A 188 19.38 -0.68 17.07
N ILE A 189 18.66 0.43 17.23
CA ILE A 189 18.34 1.34 16.12
C ILE A 189 19.63 1.89 15.50
N SER A 190 20.56 2.38 16.33
CA SER A 190 21.86 2.88 15.89
C SER A 190 22.66 1.82 15.12
N SER A 191 22.72 0.58 15.63
CA SER A 191 23.39 -0.54 14.98
C SER A 191 22.78 -0.87 13.62
N ILE A 192 21.44 -0.91 13.51
CA ILE A 192 20.74 -1.15 12.24
C ILE A 192 21.02 -0.06 11.20
N LEU A 193 21.04 1.21 11.63
CA LEU A 193 21.25 2.33 10.71
C LEU A 193 22.71 2.43 10.26
N ASN A 194 23.65 2.44 11.20
CA ASN A 194 25.08 2.70 10.93
C ASN A 194 25.80 1.57 10.17
N THR A 195 25.34 0.32 10.33
CA THR A 195 25.95 -0.83 9.62
C THR A 195 25.30 -1.10 8.26
N GLY A 196 24.21 -0.39 7.94
CA GLY A 196 23.43 -0.62 6.75
C GLY A 196 24.16 -0.25 5.47
N ARG A 197 24.19 -1.17 4.50
CA ARG A 197 24.67 -0.88 3.13
C ARG A 197 23.63 -1.20 2.08
N THR A 198 23.56 -0.38 1.05
CA THR A 198 22.59 -0.54 -0.05
C THR A 198 23.26 -0.50 -1.41
N ALA A 199 22.83 -1.33 -2.36
CA ALA A 199 23.25 -1.23 -3.76
C ALA A 199 22.01 -1.06 -4.65
N VAL A 200 22.08 -0.16 -5.64
CA VAL A 200 20.97 0.04 -6.58
C VAL A 200 20.97 -1.10 -7.59
N LEU A 201 19.82 -1.74 -7.76
CA LEU A 201 19.61 -2.81 -8.74
C LEU A 201 19.15 -2.17 -10.05
N LEU A 202 19.96 -2.29 -11.10
CA LEU A 202 19.63 -1.81 -12.43
C LEU A 202 19.54 -3.01 -13.38
N ASN A 203 18.34 -3.28 -13.92
CA ASN A 203 18.09 -4.43 -14.81
C ASN A 203 18.57 -5.77 -14.22
N GLY A 204 18.36 -5.97 -12.92
CA GLY A 204 18.80 -7.18 -12.20
C GLY A 204 20.27 -7.21 -11.80
N VAL A 205 21.08 -6.22 -12.20
CA VAL A 205 22.51 -6.14 -11.86
C VAL A 205 22.73 -5.15 -10.72
N PRO A 206 23.33 -5.57 -9.58
CA PRO A 206 23.62 -4.67 -8.48
C PRO A 206 24.80 -3.76 -8.82
N GLY A 207 24.63 -2.46 -8.56
CA GLY A 207 25.70 -1.47 -8.66
C GLY A 207 26.63 -1.47 -7.44
N ARG A 208 27.35 -0.37 -7.25
CA ARG A 208 28.24 -0.18 -6.10
C ARG A 208 27.47 -0.16 -4.77
N TRP A 209 28.08 -0.73 -3.74
CA TRP A 209 27.60 -0.59 -2.37
C TRP A 209 27.75 0.85 -1.87
N ILE A 210 26.67 1.36 -1.28
CA ILE A 210 26.57 2.70 -0.69
C ILE A 210 26.40 2.52 0.81
N THR A 211 27.22 3.20 1.59
CA THR A 211 27.02 3.32 3.03
C THR A 211 26.11 4.51 3.29
N CYS A 212 24.94 4.25 3.87
CA CYS A 212 24.00 5.30 4.22
C CYS A 212 24.56 6.12 5.40
N LYS A 213 24.29 7.43 5.42
CA LYS A 213 24.64 8.32 6.54
C LYS A 213 23.42 8.98 7.19
N ASN A 214 22.27 8.84 6.54
CA ASN A 214 20.99 9.37 6.94
C ASN A 214 19.89 8.56 6.22
N GLY A 215 18.66 8.80 6.64
CA GLY A 215 17.47 8.20 6.07
C GLY A 215 17.12 6.83 6.63
N LEU A 216 15.96 6.32 6.21
CA LEU A 216 15.31 5.12 6.66
C LEU A 216 14.95 4.28 5.43
N ARG A 217 15.06 2.96 5.54
CA ARG A 217 14.82 2.05 4.39
C ARG A 217 13.34 1.99 4.03
N GLN A 218 13.00 2.39 2.80
CA GLN A 218 11.65 2.20 2.27
C GLN A 218 11.38 0.72 2.02
N GLY A 219 10.40 0.14 2.71
CA GLY A 219 10.09 -1.31 2.65
C GLY A 219 10.51 -2.09 3.89
N ASP A 220 11.26 -1.46 4.81
CA ASP A 220 11.51 -1.99 6.15
C ASP A 220 10.29 -1.73 7.06
N PRO A 221 9.82 -2.72 7.86
CA PRO A 221 8.67 -2.54 8.74
C PRO A 221 8.85 -1.51 9.86
N LEU A 222 10.09 -1.28 10.32
CA LEU A 222 10.38 -0.37 11.43
C LEU A 222 10.51 1.08 10.98
N SER A 223 11.05 1.31 9.79
CA SER A 223 11.21 2.64 9.19
C SER A 223 9.98 3.56 9.30
N PRO A 224 8.72 3.14 9.02
CA PRO A 224 7.56 3.98 9.21
C PRO A 224 7.40 4.49 10.65
N TYR A 225 7.65 3.66 11.67
CA TYR A 225 7.47 4.04 13.07
C TYR A 225 8.56 5.01 13.54
N LEU A 226 9.80 4.81 13.09
CA LEU A 226 10.89 5.76 13.33
C LEU A 226 10.61 7.10 12.65
N TYR A 227 10.10 7.07 11.41
CA TYR A 227 9.67 8.28 10.72
C TYR A 227 8.55 9.00 11.48
N LEU A 228 7.54 8.27 11.98
CA LEU A 228 6.46 8.85 12.78
C LEU A 228 6.99 9.58 14.02
N ALA A 229 7.94 8.97 14.74
CA ALA A 229 8.55 9.62 15.91
C ALA A 229 9.19 10.98 15.54
N VAL A 230 9.88 11.07 14.40
CA VAL A 230 10.49 12.33 13.97
C VAL A 230 9.43 13.33 13.47
N ALA A 231 8.52 12.90 12.61
CA ALA A 231 7.51 13.77 11.99
C ALA A 231 6.53 14.37 13.03
N ASP A 232 6.19 13.61 14.06
CA ASP A 232 5.27 14.00 15.13
C ASP A 232 5.83 15.12 16.05
N LEU A 233 7.14 15.41 15.97
CA LEU A 233 7.71 16.57 16.64
C LEU A 233 7.17 17.89 16.06
N LEU A 234 6.88 17.95 14.75
CA LEU A 234 6.47 19.19 14.10
C LEU A 234 5.13 19.74 14.64
N PRO A 235 4.04 18.96 14.76
CA PRO A 235 2.81 19.44 15.41
C PRO A 235 3.04 19.98 16.82
N SER A 236 3.92 19.34 17.60
CA SER A 236 4.26 19.78 18.96
C SER A 236 4.94 21.16 18.97
N LEU A 237 5.88 21.39 18.04
CA LEU A 237 6.54 22.70 17.89
C LEU A 237 5.55 23.79 17.45
N ILE A 238 4.64 23.47 16.52
CA ILE A 238 3.62 24.40 16.05
C ILE A 238 2.62 24.74 17.18
N ALA A 239 2.25 23.78 18.02
CA ALA A 239 1.32 24.01 19.13
C ALA A 239 1.91 24.92 20.23
N MET A 240 3.23 24.93 20.38
CA MET A 240 3.93 25.75 21.38
C MET A 240 4.05 27.22 20.97
N GLU A 241 4.03 27.53 19.67
CA GLU A 241 4.26 28.87 19.13
C GLU A 241 3.17 29.30 18.15
N GLY A 242 2.43 30.36 18.50
CA GLY A 242 1.36 30.90 17.64
C GLY A 242 1.87 31.79 16.51
N GLY A 243 1.29 31.62 15.31
CA GLY A 243 1.34 32.57 14.19
C GLY A 243 2.13 32.12 12.96
N VAL A 244 1.68 32.51 11.77
CA VAL A 244 2.23 32.09 10.46
C VAL A 244 3.67 32.59 10.23
N ARG A 245 4.04 33.75 10.79
CA ARG A 245 5.40 34.30 10.64
C ARG A 245 6.45 33.46 11.36
N ARG A 246 6.13 32.97 12.57
CA ARG A 246 6.98 32.01 13.29
C ARG A 246 6.93 30.61 12.69
N LEU A 247 5.82 30.25 12.04
CA LEU A 247 5.71 28.94 11.40
C LEU A 247 6.83 28.70 10.38
N ARG A 248 7.23 29.71 9.58
CA ARG A 248 8.34 29.54 8.64
C ARG A 248 9.64 29.18 9.35
N GLU A 249 9.98 29.93 10.40
CA GLU A 249 11.18 29.70 11.22
C GLU A 249 11.14 28.31 11.87
N ILE A 250 10.00 27.90 12.41
CA ILE A 250 9.80 26.56 13.00
C ILE A 250 10.01 25.47 11.94
N LEU A 251 9.46 25.64 10.73
CA LEU A 251 9.63 24.67 9.64
C LEU A 251 11.09 24.57 9.20
N ASP A 252 11.80 25.69 9.12
CA ASP A 252 13.22 25.73 8.75
C ASP A 252 14.10 25.12 9.85
N LEU A 253 13.86 25.44 11.12
CA LEU A 253 14.54 24.83 12.28
C LEU A 253 14.28 23.33 12.38
N PHE A 254 13.03 22.91 12.22
CA PHE A 254 12.64 21.50 12.18
C PHE A 254 13.37 20.77 11.05
N SER A 255 13.38 21.36 9.85
CA SER A 255 14.06 20.78 8.69
C SER A 255 15.57 20.65 8.93
N HIS A 256 16.20 21.67 9.52
CA HIS A 256 17.64 21.68 9.81
C HIS A 256 18.00 20.63 10.87
N ALA A 257 17.22 20.56 11.96
CA ALA A 257 17.49 19.62 13.05
C ALA A 257 17.24 18.16 12.63
N THR A 258 16.10 17.88 11.98
CA THR A 258 15.66 16.51 11.72
C THR A 258 16.08 15.96 10.36
N GLY A 259 16.51 16.82 9.43
CA GLY A 259 16.73 16.49 8.02
C GLY A 259 15.42 16.30 7.22
N LEU A 260 14.24 16.47 7.82
CA LEU A 260 12.96 16.42 7.11
C LEU A 260 12.65 17.76 6.46
N HIS A 261 13.17 17.97 5.25
CA HIS A 261 13.01 19.22 4.50
C HIS A 261 11.64 19.36 3.88
N ILE A 262 11.00 20.51 4.08
CA ILE A 262 9.75 20.89 3.41
C ILE A 262 10.02 21.22 1.94
N ASN A 263 9.21 20.65 1.07
CA ASN A 263 9.16 20.95 -0.35
C ASN A 263 8.12 22.05 -0.60
N PHE A 264 8.52 23.31 -0.41
CA PHE A 264 7.62 24.45 -0.54
C PHE A 264 6.97 24.57 -1.93
N HIS A 265 7.64 24.11 -2.99
CA HIS A 265 7.08 24.08 -4.35
C HIS A 265 5.95 23.07 -4.55
N LYS A 266 5.90 22.01 -3.74
CA LYS A 266 4.79 21.04 -3.74
C LYS A 266 3.80 21.25 -2.58
N SER A 267 4.15 22.16 -1.67
CA SER A 267 3.30 22.54 -0.57
C SER A 267 2.28 23.57 -1.07
N MET A 268 1.10 23.64 -0.43
CA MET A 268 0.00 24.49 -0.89
C MET A 268 -0.52 25.34 0.26
N PHE A 269 -0.82 26.60 -0.05
CA PHE A 269 -1.49 27.54 0.85
C PHE A 269 -2.92 27.76 0.37
N VAL A 270 -3.92 27.38 1.18
CA VAL A 270 -5.33 27.45 0.78
C VAL A 270 -6.11 28.30 1.79
N PRO A 271 -6.48 29.55 1.45
CA PRO A 271 -7.28 30.40 2.33
C PRO A 271 -8.72 29.87 2.42
N VAL A 272 -9.35 30.01 3.59
CA VAL A 272 -10.75 29.64 3.84
C VAL A 272 -11.41 30.61 4.81
N GLY A 273 -12.75 30.70 4.76
CA GLY A 273 -13.51 31.46 5.76
C GLY A 273 -13.33 32.98 5.66
N GLY A 274 -13.09 33.52 4.46
CA GLY A 274 -13.13 34.96 4.19
C GLY A 274 -11.79 35.70 4.36
N VAL A 275 -10.66 34.99 4.33
CA VAL A 275 -9.33 35.62 4.23
C VAL A 275 -9.25 36.43 2.92
N SER A 276 -8.84 37.70 2.99
CA SER A 276 -8.70 38.55 1.81
C SER A 276 -7.57 38.08 0.90
N ALA A 277 -7.66 38.38 -0.40
CA ALA A 277 -6.65 37.97 -1.37
C ALA A 277 -5.28 38.61 -1.06
N GLU A 278 -5.26 39.85 -0.58
CA GLU A 278 -4.04 40.56 -0.19
C GLU A 278 -3.36 39.88 0.99
N LEU A 279 -4.12 39.56 2.05
CA LEU A 279 -3.59 38.88 3.22
C LEU A 279 -3.14 37.45 2.90
N ALA A 280 -3.88 36.73 2.06
CA ALA A 280 -3.49 35.39 1.60
C ALA A 280 -2.16 35.43 0.83
N SER A 281 -1.99 36.41 -0.07
CA SER A 281 -0.76 36.60 -0.84
C SER A 281 0.43 36.96 0.05
N GLU A 282 0.24 37.87 1.01
CA GLU A 282 1.28 38.24 1.99
C GLU A 282 1.75 37.02 2.79
N LEU A 283 0.81 36.27 3.36
CA LEU A 283 1.12 35.10 4.19
C LEU A 283 1.74 33.95 3.39
N ALA A 284 1.26 33.72 2.16
CA ALA A 284 1.83 32.73 1.27
C ALA A 284 3.25 33.11 0.82
N GLY A 285 3.51 34.40 0.61
CA GLY A 285 4.84 34.94 0.32
C GLY A 285 5.85 34.66 1.43
N ILE A 286 5.45 34.83 2.70
CA ILE A 286 6.29 34.49 3.87
C ILE A 286 6.66 33.00 3.88
N LEU A 287 5.70 32.12 3.56
CA LEU A 287 5.93 30.68 3.52
C LEU A 287 6.61 30.21 2.22
N SER A 288 6.69 31.05 1.19
CA SER A 288 7.11 30.69 -0.18
C SER A 288 6.30 29.52 -0.76
N CYS A 289 5.01 29.45 -0.42
CA CYS A 289 4.08 28.45 -0.95
C CYS A 289 3.18 29.08 -2.03
N PRO A 290 2.83 28.35 -3.10
CA PRO A 290 1.78 28.79 -4.01
C PRO A 290 0.42 28.89 -3.30
N VAL A 291 -0.29 30.00 -3.55
CA VAL A 291 -1.70 30.15 -3.17
C VAL A 291 -2.54 29.26 -4.08
N SER A 292 -3.50 28.55 -3.50
CA SER A 292 -4.44 27.70 -4.21
C SER A 292 -5.83 27.80 -3.59
N SER A 293 -6.81 27.14 -4.20
CA SER A 293 -8.21 27.15 -3.79
C SER A 293 -8.74 25.72 -3.68
N PHE A 294 -9.86 25.56 -2.99
CA PHE A 294 -10.61 24.31 -3.05
C PHE A 294 -11.25 24.07 -4.43
N PRO A 295 -11.52 22.81 -4.81
CA PRO A 295 -11.21 21.57 -4.08
C PRO A 295 -9.74 21.14 -4.19
N GLN A 296 -9.27 20.35 -3.23
CA GLN A 296 -7.87 19.93 -3.11
C GLN A 296 -7.76 18.43 -2.83
N THR A 297 -6.90 17.70 -3.56
CA THR A 297 -6.69 16.27 -3.30
C THR A 297 -6.02 16.06 -1.94
N TYR A 298 -6.71 15.38 -1.02
CA TYR A 298 -6.21 14.98 0.29
C TYR A 298 -6.54 13.50 0.50
N LEU A 299 -5.51 12.69 0.79
CA LEU A 299 -5.67 11.24 1.01
C LEU A 299 -6.37 10.49 -0.15
N GLY A 300 -6.25 11.03 -1.37
CA GLY A 300 -6.86 10.47 -2.59
C GLY A 300 -8.30 10.92 -2.86
N LEU A 301 -8.88 11.76 -2.01
CA LEU A 301 -10.22 12.32 -2.15
C LEU A 301 -10.18 13.86 -2.30
N PRO A 302 -11.16 14.47 -2.98
CA PRO A 302 -11.29 15.92 -3.04
C PRO A 302 -11.77 16.46 -1.69
N LEU A 303 -10.93 17.24 -1.02
CA LEU A 303 -11.30 18.06 0.13
C LEU A 303 -11.84 19.41 -0.37
N SER A 304 -12.95 19.89 0.17
CA SER A 304 -13.61 21.12 -0.26
C SER A 304 -14.17 21.89 0.94
N ASP A 305 -14.32 23.21 0.79
CA ASP A 305 -15.01 24.09 1.73
C ASP A 305 -16.49 24.31 1.42
N CYS A 306 -16.96 23.70 0.33
CA CYS A 306 -18.36 23.61 -0.05
C CYS A 306 -18.75 22.16 -0.35
N LYS A 307 -20.06 21.90 -0.37
CA LYS A 307 -20.58 20.59 -0.80
C LYS A 307 -20.07 20.26 -2.19
N LEU A 308 -19.56 19.04 -2.35
CA LEU A 308 -19.05 18.56 -3.61
C LEU A 308 -20.19 17.91 -4.42
N PRO A 309 -20.31 18.21 -5.72
CA PRO A 309 -21.21 17.47 -6.60
C PRO A 309 -20.68 16.05 -6.84
N ALA A 310 -21.57 15.10 -7.13
CA ALA A 310 -21.21 13.70 -7.42
C ALA A 310 -20.12 13.56 -8.52
N ALA A 311 -20.15 14.45 -9.53
CA ALA A 311 -19.16 14.49 -10.61
C ALA A 311 -17.70 14.64 -10.11
N ALA A 312 -17.48 15.27 -8.95
CA ALA A 312 -16.15 15.41 -8.36
C ALA A 312 -15.50 14.07 -7.98
N LEU A 313 -16.27 12.98 -7.92
CA LEU A 313 -15.80 11.62 -7.62
C LEU A 313 -15.66 10.73 -8.86
N GLU A 314 -15.96 11.20 -10.07
CA GLU A 314 -15.84 10.42 -11.31
C GLU A 314 -14.42 9.83 -11.53
N PHE A 315 -13.38 10.51 -11.06
CA PHE A 315 -12.02 9.97 -11.16
C PHE A 315 -11.83 8.63 -10.39
N LEU A 316 -12.65 8.38 -9.35
CA LEU A 316 -12.63 7.12 -8.61
C LEU A 316 -13.26 6.01 -9.45
N SER A 317 -14.35 6.28 -10.18
CA SER A 317 -14.97 5.29 -11.07
C SER A 317 -13.96 4.84 -12.13
N VAL A 318 -13.25 5.78 -12.75
CA VAL A 318 -12.17 5.47 -13.72
C VAL A 318 -11.06 4.62 -13.09
N LYS A 319 -10.61 4.94 -11.86
CA LYS A 319 -9.58 4.15 -11.16
C LYS A 319 -10.05 2.74 -10.82
N ILE A 320 -11.30 2.58 -10.40
CA ILE A 320 -11.91 1.29 -10.10
C ILE A 320 -12.05 0.48 -11.40
N SER A 321 -12.61 1.07 -12.45
CA SER A 321 -12.77 0.45 -13.77
C SER A 321 -11.44 -0.02 -14.38
N LYS A 322 -10.33 0.69 -14.14
CA LYS A 322 -8.99 0.23 -14.57
C LYS A 322 -8.47 -0.99 -13.79
N ARG A 323 -8.93 -1.22 -12.56
CA ARG A 323 -8.51 -2.34 -11.71
C ARG A 323 -9.38 -3.59 -11.87
N ILE A 324 -10.64 -3.41 -12.24
CA ILE A 324 -11.59 -4.51 -12.44
C ILE A 324 -11.07 -5.58 -13.43
N PRO A 325 -10.53 -5.23 -14.62
CA PRO A 325 -10.01 -6.24 -15.55
C PRO A 325 -8.88 -7.09 -14.96
N ALA A 326 -7.97 -6.48 -14.18
CA ALA A 326 -6.88 -7.22 -13.53
C ALA A 326 -7.42 -8.20 -12.48
N LEU A 327 -8.39 -7.77 -11.66
CA LEU A 327 -9.06 -8.63 -10.67
C LEU A 327 -9.79 -9.80 -11.33
N ILE A 328 -10.49 -9.55 -12.44
CA ILE A 328 -11.17 -10.60 -13.21
C ILE A 328 -10.14 -11.59 -13.77
N MET A 329 -9.01 -11.11 -14.31
CA MET A 329 -7.95 -11.97 -14.83
C MET A 329 -7.30 -12.82 -13.73
N ASP A 330 -7.01 -12.25 -12.56
CA ASP A 330 -6.46 -13.00 -11.43
C ASP A 330 -7.41 -14.13 -11.00
N ILE A 331 -8.73 -13.86 -10.97
CA ILE A 331 -9.75 -14.86 -10.65
C ILE A 331 -9.82 -15.96 -11.72
N ILE A 332 -9.75 -15.58 -13.00
CA ILE A 332 -9.74 -16.55 -14.11
C ILE A 332 -8.48 -17.41 -14.05
N GLU A 333 -7.30 -16.83 -13.83
CA GLU A 333 -6.05 -17.58 -13.72
C GLU A 333 -6.06 -18.55 -12.54
N LEU A 334 -6.50 -18.11 -11.35
CA LEU A 334 -6.68 -18.98 -10.18
C LEU A 334 -7.67 -20.12 -10.46
N SER A 335 -8.77 -19.82 -11.15
CA SER A 335 -9.77 -20.83 -11.52
C SER A 335 -9.21 -21.84 -12.52
N LEU A 336 -8.42 -21.39 -13.49
CA LEU A 336 -7.80 -22.23 -14.51
C LEU A 336 -6.64 -23.08 -13.94
N GLU A 337 -5.81 -22.54 -13.06
CA GLU A 337 -4.76 -23.30 -12.36
C GLU A 337 -5.37 -24.40 -11.49
N PHE A 338 -6.46 -24.08 -10.78
CA PHE A 338 -7.18 -25.04 -9.95
C PHE A 338 -7.83 -26.15 -10.78
N VAL A 339 -8.55 -25.80 -11.86
CA VAL A 339 -9.14 -26.77 -12.80
C VAL A 339 -8.05 -27.63 -13.45
N GLY A 340 -6.93 -27.03 -13.85
CA GLY A 340 -5.77 -27.75 -14.38
C GLY A 340 -5.15 -28.74 -13.37
N GLY A 341 -5.18 -28.41 -12.08
CA GLY A 341 -4.77 -29.32 -10.99
C GLY A 341 -5.72 -30.49 -10.80
N VAL A 342 -7.04 -30.26 -10.86
CA VAL A 342 -8.08 -31.29 -10.71
C VAL A 342 -8.06 -32.28 -11.89
N VAL A 343 -7.90 -31.77 -13.12
CA VAL A 343 -7.78 -32.58 -14.33
C VAL A 343 -6.51 -33.44 -14.30
N LYS A 344 -5.37 -32.89 -13.86
CA LYS A 344 -4.11 -33.65 -13.75
C LYS A 344 -4.16 -34.84 -12.79
N HIS A 345 -5.06 -34.81 -11.80
CA HIS A 345 -5.11 -35.83 -10.75
C HIS A 345 -6.32 -36.79 -10.86
N ASN A 346 -7.08 -36.74 -11.97
CA ASN A 346 -8.15 -37.70 -12.30
C ASN A 346 -9.20 -37.94 -11.18
N LEU A 347 -9.52 -36.89 -10.41
CA LEU A 347 -10.50 -36.97 -9.33
C LEU A 347 -11.90 -36.59 -9.85
N VAL A 348 -12.58 -37.53 -10.52
CA VAL A 348 -13.95 -37.32 -11.05
C VAL A 348 -14.96 -36.98 -9.94
N LYS A 349 -14.79 -37.50 -8.72
CA LYS A 349 -15.59 -37.10 -7.54
C LYS A 349 -15.33 -35.66 -7.08
N ASP A 350 -14.14 -35.12 -7.36
CA ASP A 350 -13.80 -33.75 -7.01
C ASP A 350 -14.30 -32.75 -8.05
N ILE A 351 -14.68 -33.14 -9.26
CA ILE A 351 -15.27 -32.22 -10.25
C ILE A 351 -16.61 -31.67 -9.73
N HIS A 352 -17.45 -32.52 -9.14
CA HIS A 352 -18.73 -32.06 -8.57
C HIS A 352 -18.51 -31.20 -7.31
N PHE A 353 -17.49 -31.51 -6.49
CA PHE A 353 -17.05 -30.71 -5.34
C PHE A 353 -16.44 -29.36 -5.77
N THR A 354 -15.71 -29.34 -6.89
CA THR A 354 -15.06 -28.19 -7.53
C THR A 354 -16.07 -27.24 -8.15
N LEU A 355 -17.07 -27.78 -8.85
CA LEU A 355 -18.20 -27.00 -9.39
C LEU A 355 -19.04 -26.39 -8.27
N SER A 356 -19.22 -27.11 -7.15
CA SER A 356 -19.85 -26.57 -5.95
C SER A 356 -19.04 -25.42 -5.33
N HIS A 357 -17.70 -25.51 -5.36
CA HIS A 357 -16.81 -24.44 -4.89
C HIS A 357 -16.74 -23.24 -5.83
N LEU A 358 -16.85 -23.44 -7.15
CA LEU A 358 -17.02 -22.34 -8.12
C LEU A 358 -18.34 -21.58 -7.88
N LEU A 359 -19.43 -22.27 -7.52
CA LEU A 359 -20.67 -21.66 -7.04
C LEU A 359 -20.50 -20.94 -5.69
N VAL A 360 -19.59 -21.41 -4.84
CA VAL A 360 -19.20 -20.72 -3.59
C VAL A 360 -18.35 -19.50 -3.88
N VAL A 361 -17.47 -19.52 -4.88
CA VAL A 361 -16.70 -18.37 -5.37
C VAL A 361 -17.64 -17.34 -6.04
N GLU A 362 -18.64 -17.80 -6.78
CA GLU A 362 -19.76 -17.00 -7.30
C GLU A 362 -20.52 -16.31 -6.16
N ASN A 363 -20.93 -17.06 -5.13
CA ASN A 363 -21.59 -16.51 -3.94
C ASN A 363 -20.67 -15.61 -3.11
N LEU A 364 -19.36 -15.90 -3.05
CA LEU A 364 -18.38 -15.05 -2.36
C LEU A 364 -18.10 -13.77 -3.13
N LEU A 365 -18.02 -13.80 -4.46
CA LEU A 365 -17.90 -12.61 -5.31
C LEU A 365 -19.14 -11.74 -5.16
N PHE A 366 -20.32 -12.35 -5.18
CA PHE A 366 -21.56 -11.64 -4.88
C PHE A 366 -21.53 -11.10 -3.44
N GLN A 367 -21.18 -11.88 -2.41
CA GLN A 367 -21.11 -11.41 -1.01
C GLN A 367 -19.94 -10.47 -0.68
N LEU A 368 -18.88 -10.42 -1.48
CA LEU A 368 -17.75 -9.49 -1.33
C LEU A 368 -18.02 -8.16 -2.02
N LEU A 369 -18.71 -8.21 -3.17
CA LEU A 369 -19.08 -7.03 -3.94
C LEU A 369 -20.43 -6.45 -3.48
N HIS A 370 -21.33 -7.25 -2.94
CA HIS A 370 -22.63 -6.82 -2.42
C HIS A 370 -22.51 -5.81 -1.26
N PRO A 371 -21.59 -5.92 -0.29
CA PRO A 371 -21.32 -4.88 0.70
C PRO A 371 -20.60 -3.66 0.10
N VAL A 372 -19.96 -3.75 -1.07
CA VAL A 372 -19.42 -2.58 -1.78
C VAL A 372 -20.57 -1.83 -2.47
N PHE A 373 -21.57 -2.54 -2.97
CA PHE A 373 -22.80 -2.00 -3.59
C PHE A 373 -23.90 -1.62 -2.57
N GLN A 374 -23.86 -2.16 -1.36
CA GLN A 374 -24.75 -1.86 -0.23
C GLN A 374 -24.02 -1.21 0.95
N ALA A 375 -22.75 -0.81 0.78
CA ALA A 375 -21.99 -0.17 1.85
C ALA A 375 -22.86 0.96 2.40
N PRO A 376 -23.22 0.95 3.69
CA PRO A 376 -23.81 2.10 4.30
C PRO A 376 -22.68 3.12 4.37
N PHE A 377 -22.47 3.86 3.28
CA PHE A 377 -21.89 5.18 3.38
C PHE A 377 -22.70 5.84 4.49
N SER A 378 -22.03 6.24 5.57
CA SER A 378 -22.73 6.90 6.68
C SER A 378 -23.58 8.03 6.09
N ARG A 379 -24.76 8.31 6.64
CA ARG A 379 -25.63 9.39 6.12
C ARG A 379 -24.85 10.69 5.90
N ARG A 380 -23.85 10.95 6.76
CA ARG A 380 -22.82 11.98 6.64
C ARG A 380 -21.89 11.87 5.42
N THR A 381 -21.38 10.68 5.10
CA THR A 381 -20.55 10.45 3.90
C THR A 381 -21.37 10.67 2.62
N LEU A 382 -22.65 10.28 2.60
CA LEU A 382 -23.57 10.58 1.51
C LEU A 382 -23.87 12.08 1.40
N ASP A 383 -24.08 12.76 2.54
CA ASP A 383 -24.36 14.21 2.61
C ASP A 383 -23.17 15.09 2.17
N ILE A 384 -21.93 14.64 2.38
CA ILE A 384 -20.69 15.36 2.01
C ILE A 384 -20.47 15.35 0.48
N PHE A 385 -20.82 14.25 -0.19
CA PHE A 385 -20.45 14.02 -1.59
C PHE A 385 -21.64 14.04 -2.57
N ASP A 386 -22.84 14.42 -2.10
CA ASP A 386 -24.07 14.44 -2.90
C ASP A 386 -24.25 13.17 -3.74
N LEU A 387 -23.90 12.03 -3.13
CA LEU A 387 -23.80 10.72 -3.79
C LEU A 387 -25.19 10.11 -3.97
N GLN A 388 -25.96 10.62 -4.93
CA GLN A 388 -26.89 9.78 -5.68
C GLN A 388 -26.09 9.05 -6.76
N LEU A 389 -25.17 8.15 -6.37
CA LEU A 389 -24.49 7.29 -7.35
C LEU A 389 -25.55 6.46 -8.06
N SER A 390 -25.61 6.61 -9.38
CA SER A 390 -26.68 6.06 -10.19
C SER A 390 -26.70 4.54 -10.07
N ILE A 391 -27.80 4.01 -9.57
CA ILE A 391 -28.15 2.58 -9.56
C ILE A 391 -27.91 1.95 -10.95
N HIS A 392 -27.94 2.75 -12.01
CA HIS A 392 -27.75 2.36 -13.40
C HIS A 392 -26.34 1.84 -13.76
N GLU A 393 -25.28 2.49 -13.28
CA GLU A 393 -23.90 2.03 -13.56
C GLU A 393 -23.56 0.73 -12.82
N LEU A 394 -24.12 0.57 -11.61
CA LEU A 394 -24.04 -0.67 -10.84
C LEU A 394 -24.87 -1.80 -11.48
N GLN A 395 -26.02 -1.47 -12.07
CA GLN A 395 -26.83 -2.41 -12.85
C GLN A 395 -26.10 -2.89 -14.11
N LEU A 396 -25.42 -1.99 -14.84
CA LEU A 396 -24.60 -2.37 -16.01
C LEU A 396 -23.48 -3.35 -15.63
N PHE A 397 -22.79 -3.11 -14.51
CA PHE A 397 -21.77 -4.04 -14.00
C PHE A 397 -22.38 -5.39 -13.60
N GLY A 398 -23.57 -5.39 -12.99
CA GLY A 398 -24.32 -6.61 -12.68
C GLY A 398 -24.70 -7.41 -13.93
N VAL A 399 -25.08 -6.75 -15.03
CA VAL A 399 -25.38 -7.40 -16.32
C VAL A 399 -24.12 -8.05 -16.92
N HIS A 400 -22.97 -7.38 -16.87
CA HIS A 400 -21.71 -7.94 -17.38
C HIS A 400 -21.23 -9.14 -16.55
N LEU A 401 -21.37 -9.09 -15.22
CA LEU A 401 -21.08 -10.22 -14.35
C LEU A 401 -22.04 -11.38 -14.67
N HIS A 402 -23.33 -11.11 -14.85
CA HIS A 402 -24.33 -12.13 -15.18
C HIS A 402 -24.05 -12.84 -16.53
N SER A 403 -23.66 -12.11 -17.58
CA SER A 403 -23.27 -12.72 -18.86
C SER A 403 -22.00 -13.57 -18.76
N PHE A 404 -21.01 -13.16 -17.94
CA PHE A 404 -19.82 -13.96 -17.66
C PHE A 404 -20.16 -15.25 -16.89
N MET A 405 -21.05 -15.14 -15.90
CA MET A 405 -21.58 -16.28 -15.13
C MET A 405 -22.34 -17.28 -16.02
N TYR A 406 -23.13 -16.77 -16.97
CA TYR A 406 -23.81 -17.62 -17.96
C TYR A 406 -22.81 -18.39 -18.83
N GLY A 407 -21.73 -17.74 -19.30
CA GLY A 407 -20.66 -18.39 -20.06
C GLY A 407 -19.96 -19.52 -19.31
N LEU A 408 -19.70 -19.34 -18.00
CA LEU A 408 -19.15 -20.39 -17.14
C LEU A 408 -20.11 -21.58 -16.96
N THR A 409 -21.41 -21.31 -16.84
CA THR A 409 -22.45 -22.34 -16.72
C THR A 409 -22.60 -23.17 -18.00
N THR A 410 -22.51 -22.53 -19.17
CA THR A 410 -22.49 -23.23 -20.46
C THR A 410 -21.23 -24.09 -20.64
N LEU A 411 -20.09 -23.62 -20.12
CA LEU A 411 -18.84 -24.38 -20.10
C LEU A 411 -18.95 -25.61 -19.18
N GLN A 412 -19.61 -25.45 -18.03
CA GLN A 412 -19.95 -26.53 -17.09
C GLN A 412 -20.83 -27.61 -17.76
N GLU A 413 -21.86 -27.22 -18.52
CA GLU A 413 -22.70 -28.17 -19.26
C GLU A 413 -21.94 -28.87 -20.39
N ALA A 414 -21.00 -28.19 -21.04
CA ALA A 414 -20.19 -28.77 -22.10
C ALA A 414 -19.20 -29.82 -21.58
N VAL A 415 -18.59 -29.58 -20.42
CA VAL A 415 -17.64 -30.51 -19.78
C VAL A 415 -18.35 -31.75 -19.23
N LEU A 416 -19.56 -31.61 -18.69
CA LEU A 416 -20.38 -32.72 -18.19
C LEU A 416 -20.91 -33.66 -19.29
N ARG A 417 -20.79 -33.27 -20.57
CA ARG A 417 -21.22 -34.08 -21.73
C ARG A 417 -20.08 -34.85 -22.41
N VAL A 418 -18.84 -34.69 -21.94
CA VAL A 418 -17.68 -35.44 -22.47
C VAL A 418 -17.64 -36.82 -21.80
N PRO A 419 -17.65 -37.94 -22.55
CA PRO A 419 -17.54 -39.28 -21.99
C PRO A 419 -16.20 -39.49 -21.28
N ASP A 420 -16.18 -40.27 -20.18
CA ASP A 420 -14.99 -40.49 -19.33
C ASP A 420 -13.75 -41.01 -20.11
N GLU A 421 -13.95 -41.71 -21.23
CA GLU A 421 -12.87 -42.27 -22.05
C GLU A 421 -12.16 -41.23 -22.93
N ASP A 422 -12.80 -40.09 -23.24
CA ASP A 422 -12.26 -39.02 -24.10
C ASP A 422 -11.53 -37.91 -23.30
N MET A 423 -11.60 -37.93 -21.96
CA MET A 423 -10.95 -36.92 -21.10
C MET A 423 -9.42 -37.10 -20.96
N MET A 424 -8.86 -38.26 -21.34
CA MET A 424 -7.42 -38.52 -21.19
C MET A 424 -6.53 -37.78 -22.20
N ASP A 425 -7.07 -37.28 -23.32
CA ASP A 425 -6.30 -36.73 -24.44
C ASP A 425 -6.54 -35.23 -24.71
N LEU A 426 -7.24 -34.52 -23.83
CA LEU A 426 -7.58 -33.11 -24.06
C LEU A 426 -6.46 -32.14 -23.62
N ASP A 427 -5.67 -31.66 -24.58
CA ASP A 427 -4.78 -30.50 -24.40
C ASP A 427 -5.63 -29.22 -24.15
N PRO A 428 -5.38 -28.46 -23.08
CA PRO A 428 -6.04 -27.17 -22.81
C PRO A 428 -6.04 -26.19 -23.99
N LYS A 429 -5.03 -26.25 -24.88
CA LYS A 429 -4.97 -25.44 -26.11
C LYS A 429 -5.96 -25.89 -27.18
N GLN A 430 -6.33 -27.17 -27.20
CA GLN A 430 -7.29 -27.76 -28.14
C GLN A 430 -8.73 -27.47 -27.72
N ILE A 431 -9.02 -27.50 -26.41
CA ILE A 431 -10.31 -27.05 -25.85
C ILE A 431 -10.57 -25.58 -26.20
N ARG A 432 -9.54 -24.73 -26.03
CA ARG A 432 -9.59 -23.31 -26.41
C ARG A 432 -9.92 -23.11 -27.88
N LYS A 433 -9.33 -23.92 -28.77
CA LYS A 433 -9.55 -23.87 -30.22
C LYS A 433 -10.93 -24.41 -30.65
N GLN A 434 -11.48 -25.41 -29.94
CA GLN A 434 -12.82 -25.96 -30.22
C GLN A 434 -13.95 -25.02 -29.76
N LEU A 435 -13.74 -24.26 -28.68
CA LEU A 435 -14.65 -23.19 -28.26
C LEU A 435 -14.66 -22.02 -29.24
N GLU A 436 -13.55 -21.77 -29.93
CA GLU A 436 -13.43 -20.77 -31.01
C GLU A 436 -14.14 -21.22 -32.31
N THR A 437 -14.21 -22.53 -32.62
CA THR A 437 -14.80 -23.05 -33.87
C THR A 437 -16.28 -23.44 -33.79
N LYS A 438 -16.87 -23.63 -32.60
CA LYS A 438 -18.31 -23.90 -32.43
C LYS A 438 -19.22 -22.67 -32.66
N HIS A 439 -18.65 -21.54 -33.09
CA HIS A 439 -19.32 -20.26 -33.18
C HIS A 439 -20.17 -20.06 -34.46
N ASP A 440 -20.15 -21.01 -35.41
CA ASP A 440 -20.74 -20.85 -36.75
C ASP A 440 -22.12 -21.49 -36.94
N GLU A 441 -22.67 -22.25 -35.98
CA GLU A 441 -23.99 -22.87 -36.15
C GLU A 441 -24.96 -22.53 -35.00
N ASN A 442 -25.80 -21.52 -35.29
CA ASN A 442 -27.15 -21.29 -34.77
C ASN A 442 -27.32 -21.04 -33.26
N ASP A 443 -27.23 -19.77 -32.84
CA ASP A 443 -28.40 -18.92 -32.55
C ASP A 443 -27.88 -17.60 -31.94
N ILE A 444 -27.74 -16.57 -32.77
CA ILE A 444 -27.24 -15.26 -32.38
C ILE A 444 -28.29 -14.21 -32.74
N THR A 445 -29.21 -13.99 -31.80
CA THR A 445 -30.07 -12.81 -31.78
C THR A 445 -30.12 -12.24 -30.36
N ASP A 446 -28.96 -11.88 -29.82
CA ASP A 446 -28.82 -10.77 -28.86
C ASP A 446 -27.34 -10.38 -28.73
N LEU A 447 -26.81 -9.90 -29.87
CA LEU A 447 -25.48 -9.33 -30.04
C LEU A 447 -25.41 -7.91 -29.45
N GLN A 448 -25.02 -7.78 -28.18
CA GLN A 448 -24.23 -6.64 -27.71
C GLN A 448 -23.13 -7.00 -26.69
N SER A 449 -23.13 -8.22 -26.13
CA SER A 449 -22.17 -8.68 -25.12
C SER A 449 -21.03 -9.56 -25.66
N GLY A 450 -21.26 -10.33 -26.74
CA GLY A 450 -20.26 -11.23 -27.34
C GLY A 450 -19.09 -10.52 -28.06
N ASP A 451 -19.37 -9.37 -28.68
CA ASP A 451 -18.36 -8.60 -29.44
C ASP A 451 -17.22 -8.07 -28.57
N TYR A 452 -17.45 -7.84 -27.27
CA TYR A 452 -16.42 -7.38 -26.36
C TYR A 452 -15.48 -8.50 -25.93
N ILE A 453 -15.99 -9.71 -25.73
CA ILE A 453 -15.18 -10.88 -25.36
C ILE A 453 -14.30 -11.30 -26.56
N ALA A 454 -14.85 -11.29 -27.77
CA ALA A 454 -14.10 -11.59 -29.00
C ALA A 454 -13.00 -10.54 -29.29
N LYS A 455 -13.27 -9.24 -29.09
CA LYS A 455 -12.23 -8.19 -29.16
C LYS A 455 -11.19 -8.32 -28.05
N PHE A 456 -11.57 -8.76 -26.85
CA PHE A 456 -10.65 -8.89 -25.72
C PHE A 456 -9.61 -10.01 -25.93
N PHE A 457 -10.00 -11.14 -26.55
CA PHE A 457 -9.07 -12.24 -26.86
C PHE A 457 -8.22 -12.03 -28.12
N THR A 458 -8.72 -11.30 -29.13
CA THR A 458 -7.99 -11.05 -30.39
C THR A 458 -6.91 -9.96 -30.27
N THR A 459 -7.03 -9.02 -29.33
CA THR A 459 -6.14 -7.84 -29.26
C THR A 459 -4.77 -8.11 -28.62
N LYS A 460 -4.55 -9.26 -27.96
CA LYS A 460 -3.25 -9.62 -27.33
C LYS A 460 -2.42 -10.67 -28.07
N GLY A 461 -2.72 -10.93 -29.34
CA GLY A 461 -2.09 -12.00 -30.11
C GLY A 461 -1.53 -11.61 -31.48
N ARG A 462 -0.90 -10.43 -31.65
CA ARG A 462 -0.09 -10.14 -32.86
C ARG A 462 1.12 -9.25 -32.55
N PHE A 463 2.24 -9.88 -32.18
CA PHE A 463 3.53 -9.42 -32.70
C PHE A 463 3.66 -10.03 -34.10
N GLN A 464 3.71 -9.19 -35.14
CA GLN A 464 4.08 -9.64 -36.48
C GLN A 464 5.56 -10.02 -36.47
N VAL A 465 5.87 -11.25 -36.86
CA VAL A 465 7.16 -11.61 -37.41
C VAL A 465 7.10 -11.18 -38.88
N GLU A 466 7.79 -10.10 -39.23
CA GLU A 466 8.11 -9.80 -40.62
C GLU A 466 9.22 -10.77 -41.06
N ASN A 467 8.95 -11.53 -42.13
CA ASN A 467 9.97 -12.22 -42.89
C ASN A 467 10.45 -11.26 -43.99
N GLU A 468 11.71 -10.83 -43.90
CA GLU A 468 12.73 -10.92 -44.97
C GLU A 468 14.12 -10.92 -44.33
#